data_AF-A0A7W9CMS5-F1
#
_entry.id   AF-A0A7W9CMS5-F1
#
_cell.length_a   1.000
_cell.length_b   1.000
_cell.length_c   1.000
_cell.angle_alpha   90.00
_cell.angle_beta   90.00
_cell.angle_gamma   90.00
#
_symmetry.space_group_name_H-M   'P 1'
#
loop_
_entity.id
_entity.type
_entity.pdbx_description
1 polymer ?
#
loop_
_entity_poly.entity_id
_entity_poly.type
_entity_poly.pdbx_seq_one_letter_code
_entity_poly.pdbx_strand_id
1 'polypeptide(L)'
;MINTASEQVDTLDIVAIPKTLHVQRIESKRAAELVVKHHYLHRRPPISHAFGLFNHGLMVGTVTYGTPASRHLQMGACPEDPSSVIELNRLWVSDAMPKNTESWFVSRTLKALPPKIVVSYADTKEQHYGYIYRALNFHYAGWTDMERKTPRYDYIPHDPKAHTRDAFRTGYAYKVRRLPKVKYWIVTGNKAERRRLTRMSGWPRLDWHTLPPPEYVEAVAETA
;
A
#
# COMPACT_ATOMS: atom_id res chain seq x y z
N MET A 1 8.60 -34.60 49.47
CA MET A 1 8.09 -34.61 48.08
C MET A 1 6.87 -33.70 48.03
N ILE A 2 7.01 -32.46 47.55
CA ILE A 2 6.11 -31.82 46.56
C ILE A 2 6.98 -30.73 45.92
N ASN A 3 7.34 -30.93 44.66
CA ASN A 3 8.11 -30.00 43.84
C ASN A 3 7.09 -29.07 43.18
N THR A 4 6.95 -27.84 43.67
CA THR A 4 6.09 -26.83 43.04
C THR A 4 6.90 -26.14 41.96
N ALA A 5 6.74 -26.60 40.73
CA ALA A 5 7.17 -25.89 39.54
C ALA A 5 6.44 -24.55 39.49
N SER A 6 7.14 -23.45 39.73
CA SER A 6 6.65 -22.12 39.36
C SER A 6 6.84 -21.96 37.86
N GLU A 7 5.73 -21.93 37.15
CA GLU A 7 5.60 -21.70 35.72
C GLU A 7 6.44 -20.49 35.27
N GLN A 8 7.33 -20.72 34.32
CA GLN A 8 7.87 -19.66 33.46
C GLN A 8 6.71 -19.09 32.67
N VAL A 9 6.26 -17.90 33.06
CA VAL A 9 5.32 -17.13 32.25
C VAL A 9 6.08 -16.64 31.02
N ASP A 10 5.71 -17.24 29.90
CA ASP A 10 6.12 -17.01 28.52
C ASP A 10 6.21 -15.51 28.22
N THR A 11 7.45 -14.98 28.20
CA THR A 11 7.72 -13.64 27.69
C THR A 11 7.49 -13.69 26.19
N LEU A 12 6.29 -13.28 25.75
CA LEU A 12 5.96 -12.98 24.35
C LEU A 12 7.18 -12.34 23.66
N ASP A 13 7.86 -13.10 22.82
CA ASP A 13 9.04 -12.69 22.09
C ASP A 13 8.74 -11.41 21.31
N ILE A 14 9.14 -10.27 21.85
CA ILE A 14 9.27 -9.04 21.08
C ILE A 14 10.47 -9.29 20.16
N VAL A 15 10.22 -9.94 19.02
CA VAL A 15 11.27 -10.21 18.03
C VAL A 15 11.79 -8.87 17.54
N ALA A 16 12.93 -8.48 18.09
CA ALA A 16 13.54 -7.20 17.81
C ALA A 16 13.97 -7.12 16.35
N ILE A 17 13.83 -5.93 15.76
CA ILE A 17 14.26 -5.69 14.39
C ILE A 17 15.78 -5.92 14.30
N PRO A 18 16.27 -6.76 13.37
CA PRO A 18 17.68 -7.10 13.32
C PRO A 18 18.55 -5.85 13.13
N LYS A 19 19.61 -5.71 13.94
CA LYS A 19 20.57 -4.59 13.85
C LYS A 19 21.31 -4.54 12.50
N THR A 20 21.29 -5.64 11.77
CA THR A 20 21.89 -5.85 10.46
C THR A 20 21.06 -5.28 9.31
N LEU A 21 19.82 -4.87 9.58
CA LEU A 21 18.96 -4.27 8.56
C LEU A 21 19.48 -2.91 8.13
N HIS A 22 19.61 -2.73 6.82
CA HIS A 22 19.86 -1.43 6.23
C HIS A 22 19.00 -1.22 4.98
N VAL A 23 18.79 0.05 4.68
CA VAL A 23 17.97 0.52 3.58
C VAL A 23 18.84 1.32 2.64
N GLN A 24 18.77 1.03 1.35
CA GLN A 24 19.46 1.81 0.33
C GLN A 24 18.61 1.98 -0.92
N ARG A 25 18.91 3.03 -1.69
CA ARG A 25 18.38 3.18 -3.05
C ARG A 25 18.91 2.05 -3.92
N ILE A 26 18.06 1.56 -4.81
CA ILE A 26 18.41 0.52 -5.78
C ILE A 26 17.91 0.92 -7.16
N GLU A 27 18.42 0.26 -8.19
CA GLU A 27 17.93 0.45 -9.54
C GLU A 27 16.48 -0.02 -9.70
N SER A 28 15.70 0.71 -10.50
CA SER A 28 14.31 0.39 -10.79
C SER A 28 14.14 -1.01 -11.42
N LYS A 29 15.14 -1.49 -12.19
CA LYS A 29 15.12 -2.82 -12.78
C LYS A 29 15.15 -3.91 -11.70
N ARG A 30 16.08 -3.81 -10.76
CA ARG A 30 16.22 -4.75 -9.65
C ARG A 30 14.98 -4.78 -8.76
N ALA A 31 14.39 -3.61 -8.49
CA ALA A 31 13.13 -3.53 -7.75
C ALA A 31 11.97 -4.18 -8.52
N ALA A 32 11.90 -3.98 -9.83
CA ALA A 32 10.86 -4.57 -10.67
C ALA A 32 10.93 -6.09 -10.70
N GLU A 33 12.13 -6.67 -10.75
CA GLU A 33 12.34 -8.13 -10.69
C GLU A 33 11.75 -8.72 -9.41
N LEU A 34 12.05 -8.13 -8.25
CA LEU A 34 11.48 -8.56 -6.96
C LEU A 34 9.97 -8.38 -6.89
N VAL A 35 9.46 -7.24 -7.34
CA VAL A 35 8.02 -6.95 -7.35
C VAL A 35 7.26 -7.97 -8.20
N VAL A 36 7.74 -8.26 -9.40
CA VAL A 36 7.08 -9.23 -10.29
C VAL A 36 7.14 -10.64 -9.68
N LYS A 37 8.25 -10.98 -9.04
CA LYS A 37 8.43 -12.30 -8.44
C LYS A 37 7.58 -12.51 -7.18
N HIS A 38 7.46 -11.50 -6.32
CA HIS A 38 6.99 -11.71 -4.94
C HIS A 38 5.75 -10.90 -4.52
N HIS A 39 5.45 -9.78 -5.18
CA HIS A 39 4.26 -9.00 -4.82
C HIS A 39 3.01 -9.69 -5.38
N TYR A 40 1.91 -9.73 -4.61
CA TYR A 40 0.67 -10.44 -4.98
C TYR A 40 0.10 -10.07 -6.38
N LEU A 41 0.36 -8.84 -6.86
CA LEU A 41 -0.03 -8.39 -8.20
C LEU A 41 0.86 -8.89 -9.35
N HIS A 42 2.04 -9.44 -9.08
CA HIS A 42 3.01 -9.96 -10.06
C HIS A 42 3.27 -9.05 -11.28
N ARG A 43 3.14 -7.73 -11.10
CA ARG A 43 3.21 -6.75 -12.19
C ARG A 43 3.99 -5.51 -11.80
N ARG A 44 4.93 -5.14 -12.68
CA ARG A 44 5.74 -3.92 -12.59
C ARG A 44 4.87 -2.65 -12.63
N PRO A 45 4.99 -1.74 -11.65
CA PRO A 45 4.41 -0.40 -11.68
C PRO A 45 5.34 0.61 -12.40
N PRO A 46 4.90 1.86 -12.62
CA PRO A 46 5.80 2.98 -12.81
C PRO A 46 6.72 3.15 -11.59
N ILE A 47 8.04 3.32 -11.79
CA ILE A 47 9.03 3.42 -10.70
C ILE A 47 9.88 4.67 -10.92
N SER A 48 9.68 5.67 -10.06
CA SER A 48 10.48 6.90 -9.99
C SER A 48 11.53 6.84 -8.88
N HIS A 49 11.23 6.14 -7.78
CA HIS A 49 12.15 5.86 -6.70
C HIS A 49 12.01 4.40 -6.28
N ALA A 50 13.13 3.73 -6.04
CA ALA A 50 13.17 2.36 -5.56
C ALA A 50 14.15 2.22 -4.41
N PHE A 51 13.77 1.45 -3.40
CA PHE A 51 14.60 1.15 -2.25
C PHE A 51 14.57 -0.35 -1.97
N GLY A 52 15.72 -0.90 -1.59
CA GLY A 52 15.86 -2.27 -1.12
C GLY A 52 16.07 -2.31 0.38
N LEU A 53 15.50 -3.32 1.02
CA LEU A 53 15.78 -3.72 2.38
C LEU A 53 16.77 -4.89 2.35
N PHE A 54 17.84 -4.77 3.12
CA PHE A 54 18.91 -5.76 3.14
C PHE A 54 19.15 -6.29 4.55
N ASN A 55 19.33 -7.60 4.68
CA ASN A 55 19.74 -8.30 5.89
C ASN A 55 20.98 -9.16 5.57
N HIS A 56 22.10 -8.96 6.27
CA HIS A 56 23.37 -9.66 5.99
C HIS A 56 23.78 -9.65 4.50
N GLY A 57 23.53 -8.53 3.80
CA GLY A 57 23.83 -8.39 2.37
C GLY A 57 22.79 -9.01 1.41
N LEU A 58 21.86 -9.82 1.92
CA LEU A 58 20.75 -10.36 1.14
C LEU A 58 19.61 -9.35 1.05
N MET A 59 19.04 -9.17 -0.14
CA MET A 59 17.88 -8.32 -0.33
C MET A 59 16.61 -9.06 0.12
N VAL A 60 16.03 -8.61 1.22
CA VAL A 60 14.86 -9.22 1.88
C VAL A 60 13.59 -8.39 1.76
N GLY A 61 13.63 -7.33 0.95
CA GLY A 61 12.45 -6.52 0.68
C GLY A 61 12.72 -5.42 -0.35
N THR A 62 11.64 -4.89 -0.91
CA THR A 62 11.67 -3.76 -1.84
C THR A 62 10.44 -2.88 -1.64
N VAL A 63 10.61 -1.57 -1.80
CA VAL A 63 9.50 -0.62 -1.90
C VAL A 63 9.74 0.31 -3.07
N THR A 64 8.69 0.57 -3.83
CA THR A 64 8.73 1.46 -4.99
C THR A 64 7.74 2.59 -4.87
N TYR A 65 8.18 3.75 -5.33
CA TYR A 65 7.35 4.93 -5.48
C TYR A 65 7.37 5.40 -6.92
N GLY A 66 6.23 5.85 -7.43
CA GLY A 66 6.15 6.33 -8.79
C GLY A 66 4.88 7.10 -9.08
N THR A 67 4.76 7.58 -10.32
CA THR A 67 3.57 8.25 -10.81
C THR A 67 2.35 7.32 -10.65
N PRO A 68 1.27 7.76 -9.98
CA PRO A 68 0.05 6.97 -9.88
C PRO A 68 -0.51 6.63 -11.27
N ALA A 69 -1.18 5.49 -11.40
CA ALA A 69 -1.71 5.04 -12.70
C ALA A 69 -2.84 5.95 -13.25
N SER A 70 -3.44 6.79 -12.41
CA SER A 70 -4.55 7.68 -12.77
C SER A 70 -4.17 9.15 -12.55
N ARG A 71 -4.26 9.96 -13.60
CA ARG A 71 -4.10 11.42 -13.49
C ARG A 71 -5.21 12.06 -12.64
N HIS A 72 -6.43 11.52 -12.69
CA HIS A 72 -7.53 11.98 -11.83
C HIS A 72 -7.23 11.80 -10.34
N LEU A 73 -6.51 10.74 -9.98
CA LEU A 73 -6.07 10.52 -8.61
C LEU A 73 -5.09 11.62 -8.17
N GLN A 74 -4.11 11.98 -9.02
CA GLN A 74 -3.17 13.06 -8.71
C GLN A 74 -3.89 14.40 -8.56
N MET A 75 -4.81 14.72 -9.46
CA MET A 75 -5.62 15.94 -9.38
C MET A 75 -6.49 15.98 -8.12
N GLY A 76 -7.08 14.85 -7.72
CA GLY A 76 -7.84 14.78 -6.47
C GLY A 76 -6.97 14.91 -5.22
N ALA A 77 -5.75 14.37 -5.27
CA ALA A 77 -4.80 14.42 -4.15
C ALA A 77 -4.11 15.78 -3.99
N CYS A 78 -3.88 16.50 -5.09
CA CYS A 78 -3.28 17.84 -5.08
C CYS A 78 -3.73 18.60 -6.35
N PRO A 79 -4.86 19.33 -6.30
CA PRO A 79 -5.38 20.04 -7.48
C PRO A 79 -4.42 21.11 -8.00
N GLU A 80 -3.74 21.82 -7.09
CA GLU A 80 -2.82 22.92 -7.41
C GLU A 80 -1.54 22.44 -8.11
N ASP A 81 -1.02 21.29 -7.71
CA ASP A 81 0.16 20.68 -8.32
C ASP A 81 0.09 19.15 -8.29
N PRO A 82 -0.55 18.53 -9.29
CA PRO A 82 -0.64 17.07 -9.39
C PRO A 82 0.73 16.37 -9.48
N SER A 83 1.79 17.07 -9.92
CA SER A 83 3.15 16.50 -10.07
C SER A 83 3.88 16.32 -8.73
N SER A 84 3.38 16.97 -7.67
CA SER A 84 3.83 16.75 -6.30
C SER A 84 3.34 15.43 -5.70
N VAL A 85 2.45 14.70 -6.39
CA VAL A 85 1.87 13.43 -5.91
C VAL A 85 2.59 12.22 -6.50
N ILE A 86 3.08 11.34 -5.63
CA ILE A 86 3.59 10.00 -5.97
C ILE A 86 2.85 8.93 -5.18
N GLU A 87 2.81 7.71 -5.70
CA GLU A 87 2.19 6.56 -5.05
C GLU A 87 3.27 5.64 -4.48
N LEU A 88 3.14 5.22 -3.21
CA LEU A 88 3.79 4.00 -2.72
C LEU A 88 3.05 2.83 -3.37
N ASN A 89 3.56 2.39 -4.52
CA ASN A 89 2.80 1.53 -5.42
C ASN A 89 3.09 0.04 -5.22
N ARG A 90 4.26 -0.33 -4.69
CA ARG A 90 4.58 -1.71 -4.32
C ARG A 90 5.42 -1.73 -3.06
N LEU A 91 5.10 -2.67 -2.19
CA LEU A 91 5.88 -3.02 -1.02
C LEU A 91 5.88 -4.53 -0.92
N TRP A 92 7.08 -5.09 -0.79
CA TRP A 92 7.25 -6.49 -0.45
C TRP A 92 8.39 -6.60 0.56
N VAL A 93 8.18 -7.42 1.58
CA VAL A 93 9.18 -7.83 2.56
C VAL A 93 9.05 -9.34 2.69
N SER A 94 10.17 -10.04 2.83
CA SER A 94 10.18 -11.49 3.05
C SER A 94 9.42 -11.83 4.33
N ASP A 95 8.55 -12.84 4.27
CA ASP A 95 7.77 -13.33 5.41
C ASP A 95 8.65 -13.89 6.54
N ALA A 96 9.92 -14.19 6.25
CA ALA A 96 10.91 -14.57 7.25
C ALA A 96 11.38 -13.40 8.14
N MET A 97 11.00 -12.16 7.81
CA MET A 97 11.36 -11.00 8.60
C MET A 97 10.42 -10.82 9.80
N PRO A 98 10.91 -10.32 10.95
CA PRO A 98 10.06 -10.07 12.12
C PRO A 98 8.92 -9.09 11.85
N LYS A 99 7.88 -9.19 12.68
CA LYS A 99 6.76 -8.23 12.69
C LYS A 99 7.27 -6.79 12.79
N ASN A 100 6.59 -5.87 12.10
CA ASN A 100 6.92 -4.44 11.99
C ASN A 100 8.13 -4.13 11.10
N THR A 101 8.71 -5.11 10.40
CA THR A 101 9.79 -4.83 9.45
C THR A 101 9.32 -3.93 8.32
N GLU A 102 8.09 -4.09 7.83
CA GLU A 102 7.51 -3.28 6.76
C GLU A 102 7.40 -1.81 7.16
N SER A 103 6.83 -1.52 8.33
CA SER A 103 6.69 -0.14 8.82
C SER A 103 8.05 0.47 9.13
N TRP A 104 8.98 -0.28 9.74
CA TRP A 104 10.35 0.18 9.95
C TRP A 104 11.07 0.53 8.65
N PHE A 105 10.90 -0.30 7.62
CA PHE A 105 11.49 -0.12 6.30
C PHE A 105 10.90 1.12 5.61
N VAL A 106 9.58 1.18 5.48
CA VAL A 106 8.90 2.30 4.81
C VAL A 106 9.15 3.63 5.52
N SER A 107 9.27 3.64 6.85
CA SER A 107 9.58 4.88 7.59
C SER A 107 10.92 5.50 7.18
N ARG A 108 11.91 4.67 6.82
CA ARG A 108 13.24 5.12 6.37
C ARG A 108 13.23 5.60 4.94
N THR A 109 12.50 4.91 4.07
CA THR A 109 12.39 5.31 2.67
C THR A 109 11.62 6.62 2.53
N LEU A 110 10.58 6.84 3.32
CA LEU A 110 9.86 8.13 3.38
C LEU A 110 10.77 9.30 3.77
N LYS A 111 11.71 9.09 4.69
CA LYS A 111 12.70 10.12 5.08
C LYS A 111 13.73 10.40 3.97
N ALA A 112 14.02 9.41 3.13
CA ALA A 112 14.96 9.54 2.02
C ALA A 112 14.34 10.13 0.74
N LEU A 113 13.02 10.20 0.66
CA LEU A 113 12.30 10.77 -0.49
C LEU A 113 12.43 12.30 -0.55
N PRO A 114 12.39 12.88 -1.78
CA PRO A 114 12.22 14.32 -1.93
C PRO A 114 10.85 14.77 -1.40
N PRO A 115 10.60 16.07 -1.27
CA PRO A 115 9.32 16.59 -0.81
C PRO A 115 8.19 16.24 -1.77
N LYS A 116 7.26 15.39 -1.34
CA LYS A 116 6.14 14.89 -2.12
C LYS A 116 4.93 14.62 -1.22
N ILE A 117 3.74 14.63 -1.82
CA ILE A 117 2.55 13.99 -1.26
C ILE A 117 2.61 12.53 -1.70
N VAL A 118 2.79 11.63 -0.73
CA VAL A 118 2.83 10.19 -0.97
C VAL A 118 1.46 9.62 -0.67
N VAL A 119 0.79 9.08 -1.67
CA VAL A 119 -0.47 8.35 -1.51
C VAL A 119 -0.24 6.85 -1.53
N SER A 120 -1.14 6.09 -0.93
CA SER A 120 -1.13 4.63 -0.98
C SER A 120 -2.54 4.07 -0.85
N TYR A 121 -2.73 2.88 -1.40
CA TYR A 121 -3.99 2.15 -1.34
C TYR A 121 -3.79 0.80 -0.64
N ALA A 122 -4.66 0.49 0.31
CA ALA A 122 -4.76 -0.85 0.88
C ALA A 122 -5.85 -1.63 0.16
N ASP A 123 -5.50 -2.81 -0.37
CA ASP A 123 -6.41 -3.65 -1.14
C ASP A 123 -7.21 -4.58 -0.21
N THR A 124 -8.47 -4.25 0.01
CA THR A 124 -9.35 -5.02 0.91
C THR A 124 -9.58 -6.45 0.44
N LYS A 125 -9.43 -6.71 -0.87
CA LYS A 125 -9.48 -8.07 -1.43
C LYS A 125 -8.41 -8.98 -0.84
N GLU A 126 -7.22 -8.42 -0.59
CA GLU A 126 -6.08 -9.11 -0.01
C GLU A 126 -6.05 -8.97 1.53
N GLN A 127 -7.20 -8.60 2.13
CA GLN A 127 -7.33 -8.32 3.56
C GLN A 127 -6.39 -7.22 4.07
N HIS A 128 -5.93 -6.34 3.17
CA HIS A 128 -5.10 -5.21 3.54
C HIS A 128 -5.97 -4.01 3.93
N TYR A 129 -6.07 -3.77 5.24
CA TYR A 129 -6.79 -2.63 5.83
C TYR A 129 -5.86 -1.49 6.29
N GLY A 130 -4.64 -1.43 5.75
CA GLY A 130 -3.70 -0.33 6.01
C GLY A 130 -3.12 -0.27 7.43
N TYR A 131 -2.92 -1.41 8.09
CA TYR A 131 -2.24 -1.47 9.41
C TYR A 131 -0.86 -0.80 9.36
N ILE A 132 -0.08 -1.06 8.30
CA ILE A 132 1.23 -0.43 8.11
C ILE A 132 1.12 1.10 7.98
N TYR A 133 0.09 1.61 7.30
CA TYR A 133 -0.08 3.04 7.05
C TYR A 133 -0.48 3.76 8.33
N ARG A 134 -1.33 3.14 9.15
CA ARG A 134 -1.67 3.63 10.49
C ARG A 134 -0.44 3.71 11.39
N ALA A 135 0.38 2.65 11.44
CA ALA A 135 1.63 2.63 12.20
C ALA A 135 2.63 3.71 11.73
N LEU A 136 2.56 4.10 10.46
CA LEU A 136 3.42 5.12 9.84
C LEU A 136 2.86 6.54 9.94
N ASN A 137 1.74 6.76 10.65
CA ASN A 137 1.05 8.04 10.75
C ASN A 137 0.61 8.62 9.40
N PHE A 138 0.23 7.76 8.45
CA PHE A 138 -0.47 8.23 7.27
C PHE A 138 -1.85 8.73 7.69
N HIS A 139 -2.30 9.80 7.02
CA HIS A 139 -3.66 10.26 7.09
C HIS A 139 -4.58 9.32 6.33
N TYR A 140 -5.63 8.86 7.00
CA TYR A 140 -6.71 8.12 6.38
C TYR A 140 -7.62 9.06 5.58
N ALA A 141 -7.97 8.66 4.36
CA ALA A 141 -8.77 9.48 3.44
C ALA A 141 -10.05 8.77 2.98
N GLY A 142 -10.53 7.78 3.74
CA GLY A 142 -11.68 6.95 3.38
C GLY A 142 -11.27 5.83 2.41
N TRP A 143 -12.18 5.42 1.54
CA TRP A 143 -11.93 4.40 0.52
C TRP A 143 -12.39 4.87 -0.86
N THR A 144 -12.01 4.14 -1.91
CA THR A 144 -12.51 4.40 -3.26
C THR A 144 -14.01 4.18 -3.33
N ASP A 145 -14.71 5.01 -4.11
CA ASP A 145 -16.15 4.88 -4.34
C ASP A 145 -17.05 5.15 -3.11
N MET A 146 -16.51 5.73 -2.03
CA MET A 146 -17.26 6.06 -0.80
C MET A 146 -18.50 6.92 -1.03
N GLU A 147 -18.44 7.87 -1.98
CA GLU A 147 -19.55 8.78 -2.30
C GLU A 147 -20.52 8.18 -3.35
N ARG A 148 -20.22 7.00 -3.90
CA ARG A 148 -21.04 6.41 -4.97
C ARG A 148 -22.27 5.73 -4.38
N LYS A 149 -23.43 6.09 -4.92
CA LYS A 149 -24.70 5.41 -4.63
C LYS A 149 -24.81 4.04 -5.30
N THR A 150 -24.08 3.81 -6.39
CA THR A 150 -24.14 2.57 -7.18
C THR A 150 -22.79 1.84 -7.16
N PRO A 151 -22.79 0.50 -6.98
CA PRO A 151 -21.57 -0.30 -7.03
C PRO A 151 -20.86 -0.19 -8.37
N ARG A 152 -19.53 -0.25 -8.33
CA ARG A 152 -18.69 -0.27 -9.52
C ARG A 152 -18.35 -1.71 -9.90
N TYR A 153 -18.29 -1.97 -11.20
CA TYR A 153 -17.95 -3.27 -11.75
C TYR A 153 -16.76 -3.16 -12.71
N ASP A 154 -15.91 -4.19 -12.70
CA ASP A 154 -15.02 -4.53 -13.80
C ASP A 154 -15.77 -5.39 -14.81
N TYR A 155 -15.66 -5.04 -16.09
CA TYR A 155 -16.24 -5.80 -17.18
C TYR A 155 -15.11 -6.58 -17.83
N ILE A 156 -15.19 -7.91 -17.75
CA ILE A 156 -14.12 -8.80 -18.22
C ILE A 156 -14.38 -9.12 -19.69
N PRO A 157 -13.51 -8.71 -20.62
CA PRO A 157 -13.68 -9.02 -22.04
C PRO A 157 -13.69 -10.52 -22.29
N HIS A 158 -14.25 -10.95 -23.42
CA HIS A 158 -14.13 -12.35 -23.87
C HIS A 158 -12.67 -12.74 -24.16
N ASP A 159 -11.87 -11.81 -24.70
CA ASP A 159 -10.43 -11.99 -24.85
C ASP A 159 -9.72 -11.67 -23.52
N PRO A 160 -9.07 -12.65 -22.87
CA PRO A 160 -8.34 -12.42 -21.62
C PRO A 160 -7.15 -11.45 -21.75
N LYS A 161 -6.66 -11.21 -22.97
CA LYS A 161 -5.57 -10.26 -23.24
C LYS A 161 -6.05 -8.83 -23.40
N ALA A 162 -7.34 -8.63 -23.65
CA ALA A 162 -7.92 -7.30 -23.79
C ALA A 162 -8.04 -6.60 -22.43
N HIS A 163 -7.88 -5.27 -22.41
CA HIS A 163 -8.03 -4.52 -21.18
C HIS A 163 -9.50 -4.44 -20.78
N THR A 164 -9.83 -4.46 -19.49
CA THR A 164 -11.22 -4.33 -18.99
C THR A 164 -11.93 -3.02 -19.38
N ARG A 165 -11.18 -2.04 -19.91
CA ARG A 165 -11.73 -0.78 -20.43
C ARG A 165 -12.25 -0.94 -21.86
N ASP A 166 -11.74 -1.93 -22.58
CA ASP A 166 -12.12 -2.22 -23.96
C ASP A 166 -13.32 -3.17 -24.02
N ALA A 167 -13.71 -3.77 -22.89
CA ALA A 167 -14.83 -4.69 -22.74
C ALA A 167 -16.16 -4.13 -23.29
N PHE A 168 -16.38 -2.81 -23.19
CA PHE A 168 -17.58 -2.17 -23.74
C PHE A 168 -17.55 -2.03 -25.27
N ARG A 169 -16.36 -2.05 -25.88
CA ARG A 169 -16.18 -1.99 -27.33
C ARG A 169 -16.22 -3.38 -27.96
N THR A 170 -15.70 -4.39 -27.28
CA THR A 170 -15.52 -5.75 -27.81
C THR A 170 -16.52 -6.77 -27.27
N GLY A 171 -17.36 -6.38 -26.30
CA GLY A 171 -18.21 -7.30 -25.55
C GLY A 171 -17.49 -7.87 -24.31
N TYR A 172 -18.27 -8.28 -23.31
CA TYR A 172 -17.76 -8.80 -22.04
C TYR A 172 -18.41 -10.14 -21.70
N ALA A 173 -17.61 -11.05 -21.16
CA ALA A 173 -18.06 -12.38 -20.74
C ALA A 173 -18.86 -12.30 -19.44
N TYR A 174 -18.34 -11.59 -18.45
CA TYR A 174 -18.99 -11.40 -17.15
C TYR A 174 -18.50 -10.10 -16.50
N LYS A 175 -19.19 -9.69 -15.43
CA LYS A 175 -18.82 -8.53 -14.63
C LYS A 175 -18.45 -8.95 -13.21
N VAL A 176 -17.44 -8.30 -12.64
CA VAL A 176 -16.97 -8.53 -11.27
C VAL A 176 -17.14 -7.24 -10.49
N ARG A 177 -17.75 -7.31 -9.30
CA ARG A 177 -17.87 -6.12 -8.44
C ARG A 177 -16.49 -5.69 -7.99
N ARG A 178 -16.18 -4.39 -8.14
CA ARG A 178 -14.95 -3.82 -7.59
C ARG A 178 -15.09 -3.64 -6.09
N LEU A 179 -14.11 -4.18 -5.36
CA LEU A 179 -13.98 -3.95 -3.94
C LEU A 179 -13.32 -2.59 -3.68
N PRO A 180 -13.79 -1.87 -2.65
CA PRO A 180 -13.23 -0.57 -2.30
C PRO A 180 -11.80 -0.71 -1.78
N LYS A 181 -10.90 0.15 -2.25
CA LYS A 181 -9.53 0.25 -1.75
C LYS A 181 -9.42 1.38 -0.75
N VAL A 182 -8.78 1.12 0.38
CA VAL A 182 -8.64 2.09 1.47
C VAL A 182 -7.55 3.09 1.10
N LYS A 183 -7.81 4.39 1.25
CA LYS A 183 -6.92 5.48 0.82
C LYS A 183 -6.14 6.04 2.00
N TYR A 184 -4.83 6.19 1.82
CA TYR A 184 -3.93 6.79 2.79
C TYR A 184 -2.99 7.80 2.12
N TRP A 185 -2.58 8.83 2.86
CA TRP A 185 -1.59 9.79 2.38
C TRP A 185 -0.68 10.33 3.48
N ILE A 186 0.53 10.72 3.11
CA ILE A 186 1.50 11.39 3.98
C ILE A 186 2.34 12.36 3.16
N VAL A 187 3.07 13.26 3.82
CA VAL A 187 3.99 14.20 3.17
C VAL A 187 5.44 13.97 3.59
N THR A 188 6.36 14.10 2.63
CA THR A 188 7.81 13.98 2.84
C THR A 188 8.51 15.34 2.73
N GLY A 189 9.81 15.39 3.05
CA GLY A 189 10.60 16.62 3.07
C GLY A 189 10.79 17.20 4.48
N ASN A 190 11.39 18.39 4.55
CA ASN A 190 11.66 19.11 5.78
C ASN A 190 10.38 19.71 6.41
N LYS A 191 10.49 20.32 7.60
CA LYS A 191 9.34 20.85 8.35
C LYS A 191 8.52 21.88 7.55
N ALA A 192 9.18 22.78 6.81
CA ALA A 192 8.51 23.81 6.03
C ALA A 192 7.82 23.22 4.79
N GLU A 193 8.50 22.31 4.09
CA GLU A 193 7.97 21.63 2.92
C GLU A 193 6.75 20.76 3.26
N ARG A 194 6.80 20.00 4.36
CA ARG A 194 5.66 19.20 4.82
C ARG A 194 4.44 20.06 5.15
N ARG A 195 4.64 21.24 5.77
CA ARG A 195 3.55 22.19 6.03
C ARG A 195 2.95 22.71 4.73
N ARG A 196 3.78 23.05 3.74
CA ARG A 196 3.32 23.48 2.41
C ARG A 196 2.49 22.38 1.74
N LEU A 197 3.06 21.18 1.60
CA LEU A 197 2.42 20.04 0.94
C LEU A 197 1.13 19.60 1.65
N THR A 198 1.09 19.69 2.99
CA THR A 198 -0.13 19.45 3.76
C THR A 198 -1.26 20.38 3.35
N ARG A 199 -0.99 21.68 3.17
CA ARG A 199 -2.01 22.66 2.76
C ARG A 199 -2.49 22.45 1.33
N MET A 200 -1.60 22.00 0.45
CA MET A 200 -1.91 21.72 -0.95
C MET A 200 -2.67 20.40 -1.15
N SER A 201 -2.66 19.50 -0.16
CA SER A 201 -3.33 18.21 -0.26
C SER A 201 -4.85 18.39 -0.32
N GLY A 202 -5.47 17.90 -1.38
CA GLY A 202 -6.92 17.87 -1.55
C GLY A 202 -7.60 16.68 -0.86
N TRP A 203 -6.84 15.70 -0.36
CA TRP A 203 -7.43 14.56 0.36
C TRP A 203 -7.73 14.88 1.83
N PRO A 204 -8.88 14.40 2.35
CA PRO A 204 -9.27 14.63 3.72
C PRO A 204 -8.38 13.88 4.72
N ARG A 205 -8.50 14.27 5.99
CA ARG A 205 -7.94 13.56 7.15
C ARG A 205 -9.11 13.04 7.97
N LEU A 206 -9.59 11.86 7.61
CA LEU A 206 -10.69 11.21 8.29
C LEU A 206 -10.18 10.43 9.51
N ASP A 207 -11.07 10.18 10.46
CA ASP A 207 -10.81 9.29 11.58
C ASP A 207 -11.37 7.90 11.26
N TRP A 208 -10.50 6.90 11.32
CA TRP A 208 -10.84 5.52 11.00
C TRP A 208 -11.56 4.81 12.16
N HIS A 209 -11.56 5.38 13.38
CA HIS A 209 -12.37 4.86 14.47
C HIS A 209 -13.85 5.19 14.29
N THR A 210 -14.15 6.40 13.80
CA THR A 210 -15.52 6.85 13.53
C THR A 210 -16.05 6.38 12.18
N LEU A 211 -15.17 6.26 11.18
CA LEU A 211 -15.52 5.77 9.84
C LEU A 211 -14.53 4.67 9.39
N PRO A 212 -14.64 3.45 9.93
CA PRO A 212 -13.69 2.37 9.65
C PRO A 212 -13.74 1.94 8.19
N PRO A 213 -12.63 1.42 7.64
CA PRO A 213 -12.63 0.81 6.33
C PRO A 213 -13.69 -0.29 6.23
N PRO A 214 -14.37 -0.44 5.08
CA PRO A 214 -15.33 -1.52 4.88
C PRO A 214 -14.60 -2.86 4.95
N GLU A 215 -15.08 -3.75 5.82
CA GLU A 215 -14.61 -5.13 5.87
C GLU A 215 -15.17 -5.90 4.67
N TYR A 216 -14.32 -6.71 4.05
CA TYR A 216 -14.76 -7.61 3.01
C TYR A 216 -15.19 -8.93 3.66
N VAL A 217 -16.49 -9.22 3.56
CA VAL A 217 -17.04 -10.55 3.82
C VAL A 217 -17.27 -11.18 2.45
N GLU A 218 -16.60 -12.30 2.16
CA GLU A 218 -16.93 -13.09 0.97
C GLU A 218 -18.42 -13.43 1.05
N ALA A 219 -19.19 -13.04 0.03
CA ALA A 219 -20.54 -13.55 -0.09
C ALA A 219 -20.42 -15.07 -0.21
N VAL A 220 -20.92 -15.80 0.79
CA VAL A 220 -21.12 -17.24 0.69
C VAL A 220 -21.87 -17.44 -0.62
N ALA A 221 -21.32 -18.22 -1.54
CA ALA A 221 -21.99 -18.54 -2.78
C ALA A 221 -23.32 -19.22 -2.40
N GLU A 222 -24.43 -18.48 -2.47
CA GLU A 222 -25.74 -19.09 -2.49
C GLU A 222 -25.79 -19.89 -3.79
N THR A 223 -25.51 -21.19 -3.65
CA THR A 223 -25.84 -22.18 -4.68
C THR A 223 -27.34 -22.09 -4.91
N ALA A 224 -27.71 -21.70 -6.12
CA ALA A 224 -29.08 -21.70 -6.61
C ALA A 224 -29.71 -23.10 -6.51
#